data_AF-Q6LHW8-F1
#
_entry.id   AF-Q6LHW8-F1
#
_cell.length_a   1.000
_cell.length_b   1.000
_cell.length_c   1.000
_cell.angle_alpha   90.00
_cell.angle_beta   90.00
_cell.angle_gamma   90.00
#
_symmetry.space_group_name_H-M   'P 1'
#
loop_
_entity.id
_entity.type
_entity.pdbx_description
1 polymer ?
#
loop_
_entity_poly.entity_id
_entity_poly.type
_entity_poly.pdbx_seq_one_letter_code
_entity_poly.pdbx_strand_id
1 'polypeptide(L)'
;MWLDAVFISIGKIEGESTGIYTDSYRKEKVHTYRLGGQYAFDRAEIHKVQLELALSKYSTSYVYQATDTFGLRASVEFNFFGPFSTPRVFDTTVNATLGFTLSI
;
A
#
# COMPACT_ATOMS: atom_id res chain seq x y z
N MET A 1 1.22 24.55 -2.78
CA MET A 1 1.36 23.20 -3.36
C MET A 1 -0.02 22.58 -3.40
N TRP A 2 -0.46 22.12 -4.56
CA TRP A 2 -1.74 21.41 -4.72
C TRP A 2 -1.40 19.97 -5.09
N LEU A 3 -2.11 19.00 -4.52
CA LEU A 3 -2.01 17.58 -4.88
C LEU A 3 -2.67 17.38 -6.25
N ASP A 4 -2.05 16.58 -7.13
CA ASP A 4 -2.62 16.30 -8.46
C ASP A 4 -3.76 15.28 -8.38
N ALA A 5 -3.67 14.35 -7.43
CA ALA A 5 -4.73 13.40 -7.16
C ALA A 5 -4.80 13.05 -5.68
N VAL A 6 -6.02 12.83 -5.20
CA VAL A 6 -6.30 12.26 -3.88
C VAL A 6 -7.11 10.99 -4.09
N PHE A 7 -6.71 9.93 -3.41
CA PHE A 7 -7.35 8.63 -3.51
C PHE A 7 -7.89 8.22 -2.15
N ILE A 8 -9.10 7.68 -2.16
CA ILE A 8 -9.67 6.98 -1.03
C ILE A 8 -9.92 5.57 -1.52
N SER A 9 -9.28 4.57 -0.90
CA SER A 9 -9.54 3.18 -1.21
C SER A 9 -10.01 2.42 0.02
N ILE A 10 -11.09 1.67 -0.16
CA ILE A 10 -11.64 0.78 0.84
C ILE A 10 -11.26 -0.63 0.38
N GLY A 11 -10.34 -1.25 1.11
CA GLY A 11 -9.81 -2.58 0.79
C GLY A 11 -10.21 -3.60 1.85
N LYS A 12 -10.35 -4.85 1.42
CA LYS A 12 -10.51 -5.98 2.32
C LYS A 12 -9.20 -6.76 2.32
N ILE A 13 -8.56 -6.90 3.46
CA ILE A 13 -7.42 -7.82 3.62
C ILE A 13 -7.98 -9.08 4.27
N GLU A 14 -8.04 -10.17 3.52
CA GLU A 14 -8.33 -11.49 4.06
C GLU A 14 -7.00 -12.12 4.46
N GLY A 15 -6.63 -11.99 5.74
CA GLY A 15 -5.49 -12.68 6.31
C GLY A 15 -5.95 -13.95 7.01
N GLU A 16 -5.42 -15.12 6.62
CA GLU A 16 -5.54 -16.33 7.43
C GLU A 16 -4.59 -16.20 8.63
N SER A 17 -5.16 -16.06 9.83
CA SER A 17 -4.43 -15.94 11.09
C SER A 17 -4.17 -17.33 11.67
N THR A 18 -2.91 -17.75 11.77
CA THR A 18 -2.48 -18.99 12.45
C THR A 18 -2.17 -18.72 13.92
N GLY A 19 -3.17 -18.87 14.81
CA GLY A 19 -3.00 -18.70 16.26
C GLY A 19 -2.01 -19.69 16.89
N ILE A 20 -1.23 -19.22 17.88
CA ILE A 20 -0.28 -20.03 18.70
C ILE A 20 -1.02 -20.85 19.77
N TYR A 21 -2.33 -20.66 19.93
CA TYR A 21 -3.17 -21.49 20.79
C TYR A 21 -4.03 -22.40 19.91
N THR A 22 -3.82 -23.70 20.11
CA THR A 22 -4.56 -24.85 19.58
C THR A 22 -6.03 -24.55 19.24
N ASP A 23 -6.43 -24.90 18.02
CA ASP A 23 -7.82 -25.04 17.54
C ASP A 23 -8.73 -23.80 17.48
N SER A 24 -8.27 -22.71 16.85
CA SER A 24 -9.18 -21.61 16.49
C SER A 24 -8.82 -20.95 15.16
N TYR A 25 -9.30 -21.52 14.05
CA TYR A 25 -9.30 -20.88 12.73
C TYR A 25 -10.29 -19.71 12.71
N ARG A 26 -9.95 -18.56 13.30
CA ARG A 26 -10.72 -17.33 13.12
C ARG A 26 -10.32 -16.67 11.79
N LYS A 27 -11.22 -16.74 10.81
CA LYS A 27 -11.20 -15.86 9.62
C LYS A 27 -11.54 -14.44 10.05
N GLU A 28 -10.54 -13.68 10.45
CA GLU A 28 -10.73 -12.29 10.87
C GLU A 28 -10.79 -11.40 9.64
N LYS A 29 -11.95 -10.75 9.42
CA LYS A 29 -12.16 -9.84 8.29
C LYS A 29 -11.71 -8.44 8.70
N VAL A 30 -10.48 -8.07 8.37
CA VAL A 30 -9.97 -6.72 8.62
C VAL A 30 -10.35 -5.82 7.44
N HIS A 31 -11.31 -4.92 7.69
CA HIS A 31 -11.63 -3.84 6.76
C HIS A 31 -10.53 -2.78 6.85
N THR A 32 -9.89 -2.49 5.73
CA THR A 32 -8.77 -1.53 5.69
C THR A 32 -9.21 -0.29 4.93
N TYR A 33 -9.19 0.86 5.59
CA TYR A 33 -9.41 2.16 4.97
C TYR A 33 -8.05 2.78 4.64
N ARG A 34 -7.88 3.21 3.41
CA ARG A 34 -6.65 3.82 2.90
C ARG A 34 -6.96 5.21 2.34
N LEU A 35 -6.13 6.15 2.71
CA LEU A 35 -6.13 7.52 2.22
C LEU A 35 -4.78 7.79 1.59
N GLY A 36 -4.76 8.26 0.35
CA GLY A 36 -3.52 8.52 -0.35
C GLY A 36 -3.59 9.75 -1.22
N GLY A 37 -2.42 10.22 -1.61
CA GLY A 37 -2.27 11.33 -2.53
C GLY A 37 -1.13 11.07 -3.49
N GLN A 38 -1.20 11.71 -4.66
CA GLN A 38 -0.13 11.72 -5.63
C GLN A 38 0.21 13.14 -6.03
N TYR A 39 1.49 13.34 -6.28
CA TYR A 39 2.04 14.59 -6.75
C TYR A 39 3.10 14.34 -7.82
N ALA A 40 2.94 14.98 -8.97
CA ALA A 40 3.96 15.14 -9.99
C ALA A 40 4.77 16.39 -9.67
N PHE A 41 6.09 16.25 -9.53
CA PHE A 41 6.96 17.37 -9.16
C PHE A 41 7.63 18.04 -10.34
N ASP A 42 7.46 17.49 -11.54
CA ASP A 42 8.01 18.00 -12.78
C ASP A 42 6.89 18.53 -13.70
N ARG A 43 7.24 19.48 -14.58
CA ARG A 43 6.28 20.10 -15.50
C ARG A 43 5.77 19.13 -16.58
N ALA A 44 6.53 18.10 -16.91
CA ALA A 44 6.15 17.09 -17.89
C ALA A 44 5.30 15.97 -17.26
N GLU A 45 5.07 16.02 -15.95
CA GLU A 45 4.38 15.03 -15.14
C GLU A 45 4.93 13.60 -15.30
N ILE A 46 6.21 13.44 -15.63
CA ILE A 46 6.82 12.11 -15.80
C ILE A 46 7.31 11.52 -14.48
N HIS A 47 7.49 12.33 -13.44
CA HIS A 47 7.95 11.90 -12.13
C HIS A 47 6.87 12.15 -11.06
N LYS A 48 6.24 11.06 -10.61
CA LYS A 48 5.14 11.12 -9.64
C LYS A 48 5.52 10.40 -8.36
N VAL A 49 5.22 11.02 -7.23
CA VAL A 49 5.30 10.41 -5.91
C VAL A 49 3.88 10.14 -5.43
N GLN A 50 3.62 8.93 -4.96
CA GLN A 50 2.38 8.53 -4.32
C GLN A 50 2.66 8.19 -2.86
N LEU A 51 1.74 8.61 -1.99
CA LEU A 51 1.73 8.31 -0.57
C LEU A 51 0.39 7.66 -0.23
N GLU A 52 0.39 6.59 0.54
CA GLU A 52 -0.82 5.90 1.02
C GLU A 52 -0.67 5.63 2.53
N LEU A 53 -1.67 6.04 3.29
CA LEU A 53 -1.81 5.83 4.73
C LEU A 53 -3.06 5.01 5.01
N ALA A 54 -2.94 3.99 5.83
CA ALA A 54 -4.01 3.17 6.36
C ALA A 54 -3.81 3.00 7.87
N LEU A 55 -4.84 2.55 8.57
CA LEU A 55 -4.77 2.32 10.02
C LEU A 55 -3.61 1.43 10.47
N SER A 56 -3.21 0.46 9.64
CA SER A 56 -2.15 -0.52 9.93
C SER A 56 -1.11 -0.63 8.82
N LYS A 57 -1.08 0.33 7.88
CA LYS A 57 -0.19 0.29 6.72
C LYS A 57 0.21 1.70 6.31
N TYR A 58 1.48 1.86 5.96
CA TYR A 58 1.96 3.01 5.21
C TYR A 58 2.64 2.52 3.94
N SER A 59 2.43 3.20 2.82
CA SER A 59 3.08 2.89 1.56
C SER A 59 3.50 4.17 0.86
N THR A 60 4.67 4.11 0.24
CA THR A 60 5.15 5.15 -0.66
C THR A 60 5.56 4.51 -1.96
N SER A 61 5.27 5.18 -3.06
CA SER A 61 5.74 4.73 -4.35
C SER A 61 6.14 5.88 -5.24
N TYR A 62 7.18 5.63 -6.02
CA TYR A 62 7.63 6.48 -7.09
C TYR A 62 7.22 5.89 -8.44
N VAL A 63 6.69 6.73 -9.32
CA VAL A 63 6.30 6.36 -10.68
C VAL A 63 7.08 7.24 -11.65
N TYR A 64 7.72 6.59 -12.62
CA TYR A 64 8.36 7.23 -13.75
C TYR A 64 7.63 6.88 -15.04
N GLN A 65 7.02 7.87 -15.69
CA GLN A 65 6.39 7.71 -17.00
C GLN A 65 7.47 7.83 -18.08
N ALA A 66 7.88 6.69 -18.65
CA ALA A 66 8.95 6.68 -19.65
C ALA A 66 8.44 7.04 -21.06
N THR A 67 7.20 6.68 -21.38
CA THR A 67 6.48 7.07 -22.60
C THR A 67 5.00 7.27 -22.27
N ASP A 68 4.19 7.77 -23.20
CA ASP A 68 2.74 7.94 -22.98
C ASP A 68 2.01 6.63 -22.63
N THR A 69 2.59 5.47 -22.99
CA THR A 69 2.00 4.14 -22.81
C THR A 69 2.74 3.27 -21.80
N PHE A 70 3.96 3.63 -21.39
CA PHE A 70 4.80 2.81 -20.51
C PHE A 70 5.32 3.61 -19.31
N GLY A 71 5.09 3.06 -18.12
CA GLY A 71 5.60 3.61 -16.86
C GLY A 71 6.29 2.55 -16.00
N LEU A 72 7.26 2.98 -15.20
CA LEU A 72 7.94 2.19 -14.17
C LEU A 72 7.46 2.63 -12.80
N ARG A 73 7.32 1.69 -11.86
CA ARG A 73 6.91 1.96 -10.48
C ARG A 73 7.84 1.25 -9.50
N ALA A 74 8.30 1.97 -8.48
CA ALA A 74 9.00 1.42 -7.33
C ALA A 74 8.22 1.76 -6.07
N SER A 75 7.97 0.80 -5.19
CA SER A 75 7.13 0.99 -4.00
C SER A 75 7.75 0.35 -2.78
N VAL A 76 7.56 0.98 -1.62
CA VAL A 76 7.89 0.42 -0.31
C VAL A 76 6.67 0.52 0.57
N GLU A 77 6.31 -0.58 1.21
CA GLU A 77 5.17 -0.69 2.10
C GLU A 77 5.60 -1.18 3.48
N PHE A 78 5.14 -0.51 4.51
CA PHE A 78 5.33 -0.85 5.91
C PHE A 78 3.98 -1.24 6.49
N ASN A 79 3.85 -2.47 6.97
CA ASN A 79 2.64 -2.94 7.63
C ASN A 79 2.94 -3.07 9.12
N PHE A 80 2.07 -2.50 9.96
CA PHE A 80 2.15 -2.54 11.42
C PHE A 80 0.90 -3.22 11.94
N PHE A 81 1.04 -4.46 12.41
CA PHE A 81 -0.07 -5.19 13.00
C PHE A 81 -0.07 -5.00 14.51
N GLY A 82 -1.21 -4.54 15.04
CA GLY A 82 -1.41 -4.40 16.48
C GLY A 82 -1.37 -5.76 17.20
N PRO A 83 -1.17 -5.75 18.53
CA PRO A 83 -0.96 -6.96 19.34
C PRO A 83 -2.15 -7.94 19.34
N PHE A 84 -3.31 -7.55 18.80
CA PHE A 84 -4.52 -8.38 18.73
C PHE A 84 -4.95 -8.71 17.29
N SER A 85 -4.25 -8.19 16.26
CA SER A 85 -4.62 -8.38 14.85
C SER A 85 -3.81 -9.47 14.14
N THR A 86 -2.77 -9.98 14.78
CA THR A 86 -1.92 -11.05 14.24
C THR A 86 -1.49 -12.01 15.36
N PRO A 87 -1.20 -13.30 15.05
CA PRO A 87 -0.69 -14.26 16.03
C PRO A 87 0.67 -13.88 16.63
N ARG A 88 1.39 -12.98 15.96
CA ARG A 88 2.68 -12.45 16.39
C ARG A 88 2.47 -11.04 16.94
N VAL A 89 2.89 -10.85 18.18
CA VAL A 89 2.89 -9.56 18.88
C VAL A 89 3.86 -8.62 18.16
N PHE A 90 3.37 -7.48 17.66
CA PHE A 90 4.12 -6.48 16.86
C PHE A 90 4.74 -7.04 15.57
N ASP A 91 3.95 -7.72 14.75
CA ASP A 91 4.40 -8.10 13.41
C ASP A 91 4.56 -6.85 12.53
N THR A 92 5.79 -6.58 12.11
CA THR A 92 6.13 -5.47 11.22
C THR A 92 6.75 -6.04 9.96
N THR A 93 6.08 -5.84 8.83
CA THR A 93 6.55 -6.33 7.53
C THR A 93 6.87 -5.16 6.62
N VAL A 94 8.07 -5.18 6.05
CA VAL A 94 8.50 -4.26 5.00
C VAL A 94 8.48 -4.99 3.67
N ASN A 95 7.71 -4.48 2.71
CA ASN A 95 7.64 -5.01 1.35
C ASN A 95 8.19 -3.96 0.38
N ALA A 96 9.13 -4.37 -0.47
CA ALA A 96 9.61 -3.56 -1.58
C ALA A 96 9.18 -4.20 -2.90
N THR A 97 8.59 -3.41 -3.78
CA THR A 97 8.04 -3.89 -5.06
C THR A 97 8.52 -3.01 -6.21
N LEU A 98 8.96 -3.65 -7.28
CA LEU A 98 9.17 -3.02 -8.57
C LEU A 98 8.07 -3.50 -9.53
N GLY A 99 7.60 -2.61 -10.39
CA GLY A 99 6.57 -2.91 -11.36
C GLY A 99 6.63 -1.97 -12.54
N PHE A 100 5.77 -2.26 -13.52
CA PHE A 100 5.56 -1.40 -14.67
C PHE A 100 4.06 -1.30 -14.97
N THR A 101 3.69 -0.25 -15.69
CA THR A 101 2.33 0.00 -16.14
C THR A 101 2.34 0.14 -17.66
N LEU A 102 1.42 -0.55 -18.31
CA LEU A 102 1.14 -0.42 -19.73
C LEU A 102 -0.26 0.15 -19.90
N SER A 103 -0.38 1.25 -20.65
CA SER A 103 -1.66 1.77 -21.10
C SER A 103 -1.83 1.40 -22.57
N ILE A 104 -2.94 0.73 -22.88
CA ILE A 104 -3.32 0.31 -24.24
C ILE A 104 -4.50 1.15 -24.71
#